data_AF-D7FPA2-F1
#
_entry.id   AF-D7FPA2-F1
#
_cell.length_a   1.000
_cell.length_b   1.000
_cell.length_c   1.000
_cell.angle_alpha   90.00
_cell.angle_beta   90.00
_cell.angle_gamma   90.00
#
_symmetry.space_group_name_H-M   'P 1'
#
loop_
_entity.id
_entity.type
_entity.pdbx_description
1 polymer ?
#
loop_
_entity_poly.entity_id
_entity_poly.type
_entity_poly.pdbx_seq_one_letter_code
_entity_poly.pdbx_strand_id
1 'polypeptide(L)'
;MHIVAGEDMIYDMLLLLSVLLQLVGPPRACPWYDRYSEGPPRLGWIFNMLPTSIPDASGNEKSGLDMYFLEQDGGTFKATVFYKPYFYVLVKEERYIQDCIQCIRRRFEDSAVEVTVVDKEDLDMPNHLSGKLRS
;
A
#
# COMPACT_ATOMS: atom_id res chain seq x y z
N MET A 1 15.24 23.29 -23.83
CA MET A 1 16.53 22.78 -23.33
C MET A 1 16.55 21.30 -23.69
N HIS A 2 17.42 20.94 -24.62
CA HIS A 2 17.48 19.62 -25.25
C HIS A 2 17.96 18.55 -24.26
N ILE A 3 17.29 17.41 -24.24
CA ILE A 3 17.93 16.11 -24.01
C ILE A 3 17.50 15.23 -25.18
N VAL A 4 18.49 14.77 -25.94
CA VAL A 4 18.35 13.92 -27.13
C VAL A 4 18.77 12.51 -26.74
N ALA A 5 17.87 11.57 -27.03
CA ALA A 5 18.04 10.15 -27.30
C ALA A 5 19.05 9.35 -26.46
N GLY A 6 18.49 8.51 -25.59
CA GLY A 6 19.12 7.31 -25.06
C GLY A 6 18.23 6.49 -24.13
N GLU A 7 16.89 6.55 -24.27
CA GLU A 7 15.96 6.08 -23.23
C GLU A 7 14.83 5.15 -23.73
N ASP A 8 14.63 4.99 -25.04
CA ASP A 8 13.40 4.37 -25.55
C ASP A 8 13.30 2.86 -25.27
N MET A 9 14.42 2.13 -25.24
CA MET A 9 14.40 0.67 -25.04
C MET A 9 14.04 0.27 -23.60
N ILE A 10 14.39 1.10 -22.61
CA ILE A 10 14.12 0.81 -21.19
C ILE A 10 12.66 1.11 -20.87
N TYR A 11 12.14 2.24 -21.35
CA TYR A 11 10.72 2.56 -21.18
C TYR A 11 9.82 1.60 -21.95
N ASP A 12 10.17 1.20 -23.18
CA ASP A 12 9.38 0.20 -23.92
C ASP A 12 9.49 -1.20 -23.30
N MET A 13 10.64 -1.62 -22.78
CA MET A 13 10.73 -2.88 -22.02
C MET A 13 9.97 -2.82 -20.69
N LEU A 14 10.00 -1.70 -19.96
CA LEU A 14 9.23 -1.53 -18.73
C LEU A 14 7.73 -1.46 -19.01
N LEU A 15 7.32 -0.84 -20.12
CA LEU A 15 5.93 -0.77 -20.56
C LEU A 15 5.44 -2.15 -21.01
N LEU A 16 6.23 -2.88 -21.81
CA LEU A 16 5.92 -4.26 -22.18
C LEU A 16 5.89 -5.18 -20.96
N LEU A 17 6.84 -5.07 -20.03
CA LEU A 17 6.89 -5.90 -18.82
C LEU A 17 5.73 -5.58 -17.85
N SER A 18 5.36 -4.31 -17.70
CA SER A 18 4.21 -3.90 -16.88
C SER A 18 2.89 -4.37 -17.49
N VAL A 19 2.72 -4.27 -18.81
CA VAL A 19 1.55 -4.80 -19.54
C VAL A 19 1.52 -6.34 -19.48
N LEU A 20 2.68 -7.02 -19.59
CA LEU A 20 2.75 -8.47 -19.45
C LEU A 20 2.42 -8.93 -18.02
N LEU A 21 2.89 -8.22 -16.98
CA LEU A 21 2.56 -8.50 -15.58
C LEU A 21 1.09 -8.23 -15.24
N GLN A 22 0.41 -7.36 -15.98
CA GLN A 22 -1.01 -7.08 -15.81
C GLN A 22 -1.90 -8.11 -16.53
N LEU A 23 -1.47 -8.64 -17.68
CA LEU A 23 -2.22 -9.63 -18.46
C LEU A 23 -2.00 -11.07 -17.96
N VAL A 24 -0.82 -11.36 -17.42
CA VAL A 24 -0.52 -12.60 -16.71
C VAL A 24 -0.59 -12.27 -15.23
N GLY A 25 -1.79 -12.38 -14.63
CA GLY A 25 -1.98 -12.15 -13.19
C GLY A 25 -0.85 -12.79 -12.39
N PRO A 26 -0.41 -12.18 -11.26
CA PRO A 26 0.92 -12.35 -10.72
C PRO A 26 1.27 -13.82 -10.67
N PRO A 27 2.26 -14.29 -11.45
CA PRO A 27 2.74 -15.65 -11.31
C PRO A 27 3.23 -15.79 -9.87
N ARG A 28 2.37 -16.36 -9.02
CA ARG A 28 2.59 -16.49 -7.57
C ARG A 28 3.90 -17.24 -7.27
N ALA A 29 4.46 -17.90 -8.29
CA ALA A 29 5.74 -18.60 -8.29
C ALA A 29 6.58 -18.25 -9.54
N CYS A 30 6.85 -16.97 -9.81
CA CYS A 30 7.98 -16.63 -10.69
C CYS A 30 9.29 -16.93 -9.95
N PRO A 31 10.09 -17.93 -10.36
CA PRO A 31 11.27 -18.39 -9.59
C PRO A 31 12.42 -17.40 -9.51
N TRP A 32 12.35 -16.32 -10.29
CA TRP A 32 13.40 -15.30 -10.39
C TRP A 32 13.18 -14.10 -9.44
N TYR A 33 12.08 -14.10 -8.68
CA TYR A 33 11.82 -13.12 -7.61
C TYR A 33 11.65 -13.81 -6.27
N ASP A 34 12.78 -14.16 -5.66
CA ASP A 34 12.77 -14.65 -4.29
C ASP A 34 12.26 -13.57 -3.34
N ARG A 35 11.31 -13.96 -2.48
CA ARG A 35 10.82 -13.08 -1.44
C ARG A 35 11.90 -12.95 -0.38
N TYR A 36 12.48 -11.77 -0.27
CA TYR A 36 13.34 -11.41 0.81
C TYR A 36 12.52 -11.16 2.08
N SER A 37 12.68 -12.04 3.08
CA SER A 37 12.01 -11.94 4.38
C SER A 37 12.98 -11.78 5.55
N GLU A 38 14.19 -12.32 5.42
CA GLU A 38 15.19 -12.39 6.50
C GLU A 38 16.60 -12.22 5.93
N GLY A 39 17.51 -11.65 6.74
CA GLY A 39 18.92 -11.48 6.38
C GLY A 39 19.45 -10.06 6.64
N PRO A 40 20.69 -9.76 6.18
CA PRO A 40 21.25 -8.41 6.23
C PRO A 40 20.55 -7.52 5.21
N PRO A 41 20.35 -6.21 5.50
CA PRO A 41 19.69 -5.28 4.59
C PRO A 41 20.25 -5.34 3.17
N ARG A 42 19.37 -5.46 2.19
CA ARG A 42 19.72 -5.47 0.76
C ARG A 42 19.40 -4.11 0.14
N LEU A 43 20.30 -3.63 -0.72
CA LEU A 43 20.11 -2.41 -1.49
C LEU A 43 19.60 -2.78 -2.89
N GLY A 44 18.51 -2.15 -3.33
CA GLY A 44 18.01 -2.29 -4.68
C GLY A 44 17.11 -1.13 -5.07
N TRP A 45 16.85 -1.02 -6.37
CA TRP A 45 15.97 0.01 -6.95
C TRP A 45 14.59 -0.57 -7.23
N ILE A 46 13.56 0.08 -6.71
CA ILE A 46 12.17 -0.31 -6.96
C ILE A 46 11.82 0.02 -8.40
N PHE A 47 11.36 -0.97 -9.16
CA PHE A 47 10.85 -0.75 -10.52
C PHE A 47 9.37 -1.14 -10.69
N ASN A 48 8.79 -1.89 -9.74
CA ASN A 48 7.36 -2.22 -9.75
C ASN A 48 6.81 -2.43 -8.33
N MET A 49 5.50 -2.22 -8.17
CA MET A 49 4.74 -2.46 -6.95
C MET A 49 3.37 -3.03 -7.28
N LEU A 50 2.95 -4.09 -6.60
CA LEU A 50 1.64 -4.73 -6.81
C LEU A 50 0.94 -5.05 -5.49
N PRO A 51 -0.38 -4.77 -5.37
CA PRO A 51 -1.13 -5.17 -4.19
C PRO A 51 -1.24 -6.70 -4.12
N THR A 52 -1.15 -7.24 -2.91
CA THR A 52 -1.16 -8.68 -2.65
C THR A 52 -1.96 -8.97 -1.38
N SER A 53 -2.51 -10.19 -1.29
CA SER A 53 -3.14 -10.72 -0.07
C SER A 53 -2.47 -12.03 0.29
N ILE A 54 -1.95 -12.12 1.52
CA ILE A 54 -1.21 -13.29 2.00
C ILE A 54 -1.83 -13.72 3.33
N PRO A 55 -2.21 -15.01 3.49
CA PRO A 55 -2.74 -15.50 4.75
C PRO A 55 -1.65 -15.53 5.83
N ASP A 56 -2.02 -15.14 7.05
CA ASP A 56 -1.20 -15.26 8.25
C ASP A 56 -1.21 -16.70 8.80
N ALA A 57 -0.38 -16.98 9.81
CA ALA A 57 -0.37 -18.26 10.53
C ALA A 57 -1.74 -18.64 11.11
N SER A 58 -2.58 -17.66 11.45
CA SER A 58 -3.96 -17.87 11.92
C SER A 58 -4.99 -18.09 10.80
N GLY A 59 -4.57 -18.08 9.53
CA GLY A 59 -5.46 -18.23 8.36
C GLY A 59 -6.18 -16.94 7.93
N ASN A 60 -5.99 -15.83 8.65
CA ASN A 60 -6.56 -14.53 8.27
C ASN A 60 -5.77 -13.91 7.12
N GLU A 61 -6.46 -13.39 6.11
CA GLU A 61 -5.83 -12.68 4.99
C GLU A 61 -5.24 -11.33 5.46
N LYS A 62 -3.96 -11.11 5.18
CA LYS A 62 -3.28 -9.83 5.37
C LYS A 62 -3.09 -9.13 4.03
N SER A 63 -3.51 -7.88 3.96
CA SER A 63 -3.17 -7.00 2.84
C SER A 63 -1.69 -6.65 2.88
N GLY A 64 -1.05 -6.72 1.73
CA GLY A 64 0.35 -6.37 1.55
C GLY A 64 0.59 -5.72 0.20
N LEU A 65 1.78 -5.15 0.06
CA LEU A 65 2.30 -4.59 -1.18
C LEU A 65 3.59 -5.32 -1.52
N ASP A 66 3.58 -6.07 -2.62
CA ASP A 66 4.78 -6.69 -3.17
C ASP A 66 5.56 -5.61 -3.94
N MET A 67 6.75 -5.29 -3.46
CA MET A 67 7.69 -4.37 -4.09
C MET A 67 8.79 -5.19 -4.77
N TYR A 68 9.07 -4.88 -6.03
CA TYR A 68 10.06 -5.59 -6.84
C TYR A 68 11.29 -4.70 -7.03
N PHE A 69 12.46 -5.27 -6.76
CA PHE A 69 13.73 -4.58 -6.74
C PHE A 69 14.73 -5.17 -7.73
N LEU A 70 15.55 -4.30 -8.30
CA LEU A 70 16.76 -4.63 -9.05
C LEU A 70 17.99 -4.39 -8.16
N GLU A 71 18.92 -5.33 -8.09
CA GLU A 71 20.20 -5.21 -7.40
C GLU A 71 21.29 -4.68 -8.34
N GLN A 72 22.42 -4.21 -7.78
CA GLN A 72 23.51 -3.61 -8.55
C GLN A 72 24.22 -4.62 -9.46
N ASP A 73 24.21 -5.90 -9.10
CA ASP A 73 24.78 -7.02 -9.85
C ASP A 73 23.82 -7.56 -10.94
N GLY A 74 22.67 -6.92 -11.14
CA GLY A 74 21.63 -7.37 -12.06
C GLY A 74 20.73 -8.46 -11.49
N GLY A 75 20.92 -8.84 -10.22
CA GLY A 75 20.00 -9.68 -9.47
C GLY A 75 18.64 -9.01 -9.25
N THR A 76 17.64 -9.81 -8.94
CA THR A 76 16.28 -9.33 -8.67
C THR A 76 15.72 -9.98 -7.42
N PHE A 77 15.08 -9.19 -6.57
CA PHE A 77 14.37 -9.71 -5.40
C PHE A 77 13.07 -8.96 -5.17
N LYS A 78 12.16 -9.56 -4.41
CA LYS A 78 10.93 -8.87 -3.98
C LYS A 78 10.86 -8.80 -2.46
N ALA A 79 10.28 -7.74 -1.94
CA ALA A 79 9.93 -7.63 -0.53
C ALA A 79 8.45 -7.29 -0.39
N THR A 80 7.80 -7.82 0.63
CA THR A 80 6.39 -7.56 0.89
C THR A 80 6.25 -6.65 2.12
N VAL A 81 5.56 -5.53 1.96
CA VAL A 81 5.19 -4.66 3.09
C VAL A 81 3.74 -4.91 3.45
N PHE A 82 3.50 -5.40 4.66
CA PHE A 82 2.15 -5.59 5.18
C PHE A 82 1.60 -4.28 5.73
N TYR A 83 0.32 -4.02 5.46
CA TYR A 83 -0.37 -2.85 5.97
C TYR A 83 -1.81 -3.20 6.34
N LYS A 84 -2.40 -2.40 7.24
CA LYS A 84 -3.83 -2.47 7.55
C LYS A 84 -4.55 -1.41 6.69
N PRO A 85 -5.38 -1.80 5.71
CA PRO A 85 -6.17 -0.84 4.96
C PRO A 85 -7.10 -0.06 5.90
N TYR A 86 -7.21 1.25 5.70
CA TYR A 86 -8.05 2.12 6.52
C TYR A 86 -8.76 3.17 5.66
N PHE A 87 -9.86 3.70 6.20
CA PHE A 87 -10.57 4.84 5.64
C PHE A 87 -11.07 5.72 6.80
N TYR A 88 -11.40 6.97 6.48
CA TYR A 88 -11.91 7.92 7.47
C TYR A 88 -13.43 8.05 7.37
N VAL A 89 -14.08 8.23 8.51
CA VAL A 89 -15.51 8.52 8.60
C VAL A 89 -15.67 9.86 9.30
N LEU A 90 -16.28 10.82 8.60
CA LEU A 90 -16.55 12.13 9.16
C LEU A 90 -17.82 12.11 10.00
N VAL A 91 -17.71 12.49 11.27
CA VAL A 91 -18.87 12.68 12.15
C VAL A 91 -19.21 14.17 12.19
N LYS A 92 -20.45 14.54 11.84
CA LYS A 92 -20.86 15.95 11.74
C LYS A 92 -20.87 16.67 13.10
N GLU A 93 -21.25 15.96 14.17
CA GLU A 93 -21.32 16.52 15.51
C GLU A 93 -20.52 15.63 16.47
N GLU A 94 -19.55 16.23 17.16
CA GLU A 94 -18.60 15.50 18.04
C GLU A 94 -19.29 14.66 19.12
N ARG A 95 -20.46 15.10 19.60
CA ARG A 95 -21.24 14.36 20.60
C ARG A 95 -21.66 12.95 20.16
N TYR A 96 -21.72 12.69 18.84
CA TYR A 96 -22.11 11.39 18.29
C TYR A 96 -20.93 10.45 18.00
N ILE A 97 -19.68 10.87 18.25
CA ILE A 97 -18.50 10.05 17.95
C ILE A 97 -18.59 8.68 18.65
N GLN A 98 -18.94 8.65 19.93
CA GLN A 98 -19.03 7.39 20.69
C GLN A 98 -20.13 6.47 20.17
N ASP A 99 -21.30 7.02 19.83
CA ASP A 99 -22.41 6.26 19.26
C ASP A 99 -22.04 5.69 17.89
N CYS A 100 -21.35 6.47 17.05
CA CYS A 100 -20.83 6.02 15.76
C CYS A 100 -19.82 4.88 15.91
N ILE A 101 -18.87 4.98 16.85
CA ILE A 101 -17.90 3.91 17.13
C ILE A 101 -18.62 2.63 17.53
N GLN A 102 -19.59 2.71 18.44
CA GLN A 102 -20.35 1.55 18.88
C GLN A 102 -21.17 0.93 17.75
N CYS A 103 -21.79 1.77 16.91
CA CYS A 103 -22.53 1.32 15.73
C CYS A 103 -21.65 0.56 14.75
N ILE A 104 -20.46 1.09 14.41
CA ILE A 104 -19.51 0.44 13.50
C ILE A 104 -19.01 -0.88 14.09
N ARG A 105 -18.59 -0.89 15.36
CA ARG A 105 -18.12 -2.11 16.03
C ARG A 105 -19.17 -3.21 16.04
N ARG A 106 -20.44 -2.86 16.34
CA ARG A 106 -21.55 -3.81 16.31
C ARG A 106 -21.88 -4.29 14.90
N ARG A 107 -21.77 -3.41 13.89
CA ARG A 107 -22.08 -3.75 12.49
C ARG A 107 -21.07 -4.73 11.88
N PHE A 108 -19.81 -4.62 12.31
CA PHE A 108 -18.68 -5.37 11.79
C PHE A 108 -18.04 -6.27 12.86
N GLU A 109 -18.83 -6.79 13.81
CA GLU A 109 -18.34 -7.60 14.92
C GLU A 109 -17.61 -8.88 14.45
N ASP A 110 -18.08 -9.47 13.35
CA ASP A 110 -17.46 -10.65 12.72
C ASP A 110 -16.21 -10.32 11.89
N SER A 111 -15.93 -9.04 11.67
CA SER A 111 -14.75 -8.56 10.94
C SER A 111 -13.76 -7.96 11.93
N ALA A 112 -12.47 -8.23 11.76
CA ALA A 112 -11.42 -7.65 12.61
C ALA A 112 -11.19 -6.15 12.31
N VAL A 113 -12.21 -5.31 12.53
CA VAL A 113 -12.18 -3.87 12.28
C VAL A 113 -11.71 -3.14 13.53
N GLU A 114 -10.65 -2.37 13.37
CA GLU A 114 -10.13 -1.46 14.38
C GLU A 114 -10.70 -0.06 14.13
N VAL A 115 -11.31 0.53 15.16
CA VAL A 115 -11.90 1.89 15.08
C VAL A 115 -11.14 2.80 16.04
N THR A 116 -10.56 3.86 15.51
CA THR A 116 -9.79 4.89 16.24
C THR A 116 -10.30 6.28 15.87
N VAL A 117 -10.29 7.19 16.85
CA VAL A 117 -10.58 8.61 16.62
C VAL A 117 -9.26 9.31 16.33
N VAL A 118 -9.20 10.05 15.22
CA VAL A 118 -7.98 10.72 14.78
C VAL A 118 -8.33 12.13 14.32
N ASP A 119 -7.61 13.10 14.85
CA ASP A 119 -7.72 14.49 14.43
C ASP A 119 -6.92 14.72 13.14
N LYS A 120 -7.56 15.33 12.14
CA LYS A 120 -6.96 15.64 10.84
C LYS A 120 -7.20 17.10 10.46
N GLU A 121 -6.29 17.64 9.67
CA GLU A 121 -6.48 18.96 9.07
C GLU A 121 -7.55 18.88 7.98
N ASP A 122 -8.56 19.73 8.09
CA ASP A 122 -9.62 19.89 7.12
C ASP A 122 -9.47 21.27 6.46
N LEU A 123 -8.93 21.28 5.24
CA LEU A 123 -8.68 22.51 4.48
C LEU A 123 -9.96 23.24 4.05
N ASP A 124 -11.11 22.55 4.05
CA ASP A 124 -12.40 23.15 3.74
C ASP A 124 -13.05 23.80 4.99
N MET A 125 -12.48 23.62 6.18
CA MET A 125 -13.00 24.22 7.41
C MET A 125 -12.71 25.74 7.46
N PRO A 126 -13.68 26.56 7.91
CA PRO A 126 -13.41 27.95 8.24
C PRO A 126 -12.27 28.05 9.27
N ASN A 127 -11.31 28.93 9.01
CA ASN A 127 -10.11 29.12 9.84
C ASN A 127 -9.17 27.91 9.93
N HIS A 128 -9.09 27.04 8.91
CA HIS A 128 -8.15 25.91 8.88
C HIS A 128 -6.67 26.32 9.08
N LEU A 129 -6.28 27.54 8.69
CA LEU A 129 -4.94 28.09 8.92
C LEU A 129 -4.61 28.35 10.40
N SER A 130 -5.60 28.30 11.31
CA SER A 130 -5.37 28.48 12.74
C SER A 130 -4.77 27.24 13.43
N GLY A 131 -4.57 26.14 12.68
CA GLY A 131 -4.15 24.85 13.24
C GLY A 131 -5.30 24.08 13.88
N LYS A 132 -6.56 24.48 13.61
CA LYS A 132 -7.74 23.77 14.08
C LYS A 132 -7.87 22.44 13.34
N LEU A 133 -7.89 21.36 14.10
CA LEU A 133 -8.09 20.00 13.59
C LEU A 133 -9.57 19.62 13.65
N ARG A 134 -9.92 18.60 12.88
CA ARG A 134 -11.24 17.98 12.81
C ARG A 134 -11.15 16.51 13.21
N SER A 135 -12.01 16.12 14.15
CA SER A 135 -12.20 14.74 14.60
C SER A 135 -13.28 14.00 13.80
#